data_AF-F0SKR8-F1
#
_entry.id   AF-F0SKR8-F1
#
_cell.length_a   1.000
_cell.length_b   1.000
_cell.length_c   1.000
_cell.angle_alpha   90.00
_cell.angle_beta   90.00
_cell.angle_gamma   90.00
#
_symmetry.space_group_name_H-M   'P 1'
#
loop_
_entity.id
_entity.type
_entity.pdbx_description
1 polymer ?
#
loop_
_entity_poly.entity_id
_entity_poly.type
_entity_poly.pdbx_seq_one_letter_code
_entity_poly.pdbx_strand_id
1 'polypeptide(L)'
;MSMNGIDITSWMSSPAFLDSFEGVQERLRLREAGIEQEQPARRVFERRDLEDPFSKKTPLSWLKSVVSEIDLGQKVFSKKRRKYHPVHLNKNDEIKAHFERLRWGIGSWLNHKWTSDVIASHCVGEETYYFAGASESYKPYSLVMIDVDCHNYGSLDGALSFLEHLREEYFLNLYFEPSTNGNGGHGYFLLDKEETSAQGIKPVLKQQFQQWLNQIAADFDVELAEVKGLPPELTWGTNQYELKSYKSGVLAKVPRGLVDRFDELRNTTVLTVSALRKLPVVQNPKKTAAANQLSSAVTGSFSGHHFSEEHLAGLKEGGRYHTVAKVLLSDDEMTTRSRAKVTVQDMAIVLMLGEFFTNNMNLDGSMPTARWKAMWNCLIEEGEIDRAWDHKRFKVLRDRLSSLGLIKWEDDTYTIGWKTSAGEYVPGRAAKWKFSAELMDKLATSVDLAIASVFEEEKKHPLWEQELLNWRSSLPVLPDNQTIRPTLVLRQPIYLYSPDELTDFVTPIMQLAA
;
A
#
# COMPACT_ATOMS: atom_id res chain seq x y z
N MET A 1 -20.72 -8.64 39.07
CA MET A 1 -20.40 -9.36 37.80
C MET A 1 -18.96 -9.80 37.90
N SER A 2 -18.67 -11.10 38.01
CA SER A 2 -17.30 -11.61 38.02
C SER A 2 -16.96 -12.06 36.59
N MET A 3 -16.00 -11.41 35.94
CA MET A 3 -15.32 -11.98 34.78
C MET A 3 -14.04 -12.65 35.28
N ASN A 4 -13.92 -13.96 35.07
CA ASN A 4 -12.71 -14.75 35.34
C ASN A 4 -12.21 -14.74 36.80
N GLY A 5 -13.11 -14.69 37.80
CA GLY A 5 -12.74 -14.78 39.21
C GLY A 5 -12.01 -13.55 39.76
N ILE A 6 -11.87 -12.49 38.95
CA ILE A 6 -11.38 -11.19 39.42
C ILE A 6 -12.61 -10.40 39.86
N ASP A 7 -12.65 -10.06 41.15
CA ASP A 7 -13.65 -9.13 41.66
C ASP A 7 -13.38 -7.74 41.08
N ILE A 8 -14.22 -7.33 40.12
CA ILE A 8 -14.08 -6.08 39.38
C ILE A 8 -14.08 -4.89 40.34
N THR A 9 -14.88 -4.93 41.40
CA THR A 9 -14.89 -3.88 42.42
C THR A 9 -13.56 -3.77 43.16
N SER A 10 -12.97 -4.90 43.56
CA SER A 10 -11.63 -4.92 44.15
C SER A 10 -10.54 -4.42 43.20
N TRP A 11 -10.59 -4.79 41.92
CA TRP A 11 -9.62 -4.32 40.93
C TRP A 11 -9.74 -2.82 40.63
N MET A 12 -10.96 -2.30 40.50
CA MET A 12 -11.21 -0.87 40.28
C MET A 12 -10.86 -0.01 41.51
N SER A 13 -10.84 -0.60 42.71
CA SER A 13 -10.35 0.06 43.92
C SER A 13 -8.87 -0.18 44.19
N SER A 14 -8.15 -0.91 43.32
CA SER A 14 -6.72 -1.15 43.51
C SER A 14 -5.92 0.15 43.27
N PRO A 15 -4.87 0.41 44.06
CA PRO A 15 -4.01 1.59 43.87
C PRO A 15 -3.46 1.70 42.44
N ALA A 16 -3.09 0.57 41.82
CA ALA A 16 -2.59 0.54 40.45
C ALA A 16 -3.64 0.97 39.41
N PHE A 17 -4.91 0.65 39.62
CA PHE A 17 -5.99 1.11 38.75
C PHE A 17 -6.27 2.60 38.99
N LEU A 18 -6.32 3.04 40.24
CA LEU A 18 -6.59 4.43 40.61
C LEU A 18 -5.49 5.36 40.12
N ASP A 19 -4.21 5.02 40.28
CA ASP A 19 -3.07 5.79 39.76
C ASP A 19 -3.13 5.91 38.23
N SER A 20 -3.50 4.82 37.54
CA SER A 20 -3.65 4.82 36.09
C SER A 20 -4.86 5.66 35.64
N PHE A 21 -5.98 5.56 36.37
CA PHE A 21 -7.22 6.27 36.08
C PHE A 21 -7.10 7.77 36.34
N GLU A 22 -6.51 8.17 37.47
CA GLU A 22 -6.23 9.57 37.80
C GLU A 22 -5.26 10.20 36.79
N GLY A 23 -4.21 9.46 36.40
CA GLY A 23 -3.31 9.92 35.34
C GLY A 23 -4.00 10.10 33.98
N VAL A 24 -5.03 9.31 33.66
CA VAL A 24 -5.82 9.47 32.42
C VAL A 24 -6.80 10.65 32.54
N GLN A 25 -7.50 10.79 33.66
CA GLN A 25 -8.46 11.87 33.90
C GLN A 25 -7.78 13.24 33.92
N GLU A 26 -6.61 13.35 34.54
CA GLU A 26 -5.85 14.60 34.58
C GLU A 26 -5.37 15.02 33.19
N ARG A 27 -4.90 14.07 32.37
CA ARG A 27 -4.52 14.36 30.98
C ARG A 27 -5.70 14.78 30.10
N LEU A 28 -6.89 14.21 30.34
CA LEU A 28 -8.13 14.63 29.65
C LEU A 28 -8.53 16.05 30.07
N ARG A 29 -8.50 16.37 31.37
CA ARG A 29 -8.77 17.73 31.88
C ARG A 29 -7.82 18.77 31.33
N LEU A 30 -6.51 18.49 31.30
CA LEU A 30 -5.50 19.41 30.78
C LEU A 30 -5.71 19.68 29.28
N ARG A 31 -6.10 18.65 28.52
CA ARG A 31 -6.42 18.79 27.09
C ARG A 31 -7.69 19.61 26.86
N GLU A 32 -8.75 19.39 27.64
CA GLU A 32 -9.98 20.19 27.59
C GLU A 32 -9.72 21.66 27.97
N ALA A 33 -8.75 21.90 28.84
CA ALA A 33 -8.30 23.24 29.22
C ALA A 33 -7.39 23.92 28.17
N GLY A 34 -7.09 23.27 27.04
CA GLY A 34 -6.15 23.79 26.03
C GLY A 34 -4.70 23.86 26.52
N ILE A 35 -4.40 23.24 27.66
CA ILE A 35 -3.05 23.16 28.21
C ILE A 35 -2.40 21.92 27.59
N GLU A 36 -1.69 22.12 26.48
CA GLU A 36 -0.73 21.13 26.01
C GLU A 36 0.39 21.06 27.04
N GLN A 37 0.24 20.17 28.03
CA GLN A 37 1.35 19.82 28.90
C GLN A 37 2.48 19.34 27.99
N GLU A 38 3.64 19.99 28.04
CA GLU A 38 4.85 19.49 27.38
C GLU A 38 4.93 18.01 27.72
N GLN A 39 4.78 17.15 26.70
CA GLN A 39 4.95 15.72 26.91
C GLN A 39 6.27 15.55 27.66
N PRO A 40 6.31 14.73 28.74
CA PRO A 40 7.51 14.58 29.56
C PRO A 40 8.69 14.47 28.61
N ALA A 41 9.59 15.47 28.69
CA ALA A 41 10.58 15.78 27.67
C ALA A 41 11.03 14.49 27.04
N ARG A 42 10.72 14.31 25.72
CA ARG A 42 10.94 13.08 24.95
C ARG A 42 12.06 12.32 25.63
N ARG A 43 11.76 11.22 26.35
CA ARG A 43 12.82 10.26 26.64
C ARG A 43 13.29 9.89 25.25
N VAL A 44 14.38 10.53 24.82
CA VAL A 44 15.10 10.22 23.60
C VAL A 44 15.33 8.74 23.81
N PHE A 45 14.55 7.93 23.10
CA PHE A 45 14.68 6.50 23.24
C PHE A 45 16.13 6.28 22.92
N GLU A 46 16.90 5.85 23.92
CA GLU A 46 18.21 5.27 23.68
C GLU A 46 17.95 4.29 22.54
N ARG A 47 18.60 4.56 21.40
CA ARG A 47 18.51 3.68 20.23
C ARG A 47 18.68 2.28 20.81
N ARG A 48 17.67 1.42 20.67
CA ARG A 48 17.87 0.02 21.01
C ARG A 48 19.11 -0.41 20.24
N ASP A 49 20.06 -1.01 20.95
CA ASP A 49 21.23 -1.58 20.30
C ASP A 49 20.76 -2.45 19.15
N LEU A 50 21.48 -2.36 18.02
CA LEU A 50 21.15 -3.15 16.84
C LEU A 50 21.14 -4.63 17.25
N GLU A 51 20.04 -5.31 16.95
CA GLU A 51 19.95 -6.74 17.24
C GLU A 51 20.87 -7.51 16.29
N ASP A 52 21.92 -8.12 16.85
CA ASP A 52 22.73 -9.09 16.13
C ASP A 52 22.05 -10.47 16.18
N PRO A 53 21.48 -10.98 15.07
CA PRO A 53 20.87 -12.30 15.04
C PRO A 53 21.91 -13.41 15.28
N PHE A 54 23.18 -13.19 14.91
CA PHE A 54 24.24 -14.17 15.09
C PHE A 54 24.67 -14.31 16.54
N SER A 55 24.24 -13.43 17.45
CA SER A 55 24.43 -13.61 18.90
C SER A 55 23.38 -14.53 19.54
N LYS A 56 22.26 -14.82 18.86
CA LYS A 56 21.11 -15.50 19.44
C LYS A 56 21.32 -17.01 19.50
N LYS A 57 21.24 -17.59 20.71
CA LYS A 57 21.52 -19.01 20.96
C LYS A 57 20.31 -19.95 20.84
N THR A 58 19.09 -19.42 20.77
CA THR A 58 17.88 -20.25 20.73
C THR A 58 17.08 -19.99 19.46
N PRO A 59 16.38 -20.99 18.90
CA PRO A 59 15.56 -20.80 17.70
C PRO A 59 14.52 -19.68 17.81
N LEU A 60 13.82 -19.59 18.95
CA LEU A 60 12.81 -18.56 19.19
C LEU A 60 13.42 -17.15 19.24
N SER A 61 14.52 -16.99 19.99
CA SER A 61 15.15 -15.66 20.12
C SER A 61 15.78 -15.20 18.80
N TRP A 62 16.35 -16.13 18.03
CA TRP A 62 16.85 -15.86 16.68
C TRP A 62 15.70 -15.47 15.75
N LEU A 63 14.63 -16.27 15.67
CA LEU A 63 13.51 -15.98 14.78
C LEU A 63 12.94 -14.59 15.06
N LYS A 64 12.67 -14.27 16.33
CA LYS A 64 12.16 -12.93 16.72
C LYS A 64 13.08 -11.79 16.27
N SER A 65 14.39 -12.00 16.20
CA SER A 65 15.33 -10.97 15.75
C SER A 65 15.34 -10.73 14.24
N VAL A 66 14.79 -11.65 13.45
CA VAL A 66 14.79 -11.57 11.97
C VAL A 66 13.40 -11.53 11.33
N VAL A 67 12.31 -11.60 12.12
CA VAL A 67 10.93 -11.49 11.61
C VAL A 67 10.15 -10.38 12.31
N SER A 68 8.99 -10.03 11.76
CA SER A 68 8.07 -9.11 12.43
C SER A 68 7.55 -9.70 13.74
N GLU A 69 7.57 -8.89 14.80
CA GLU A 69 6.96 -9.29 16.08
C GLU A 69 5.45 -9.10 16.13
N ILE A 70 4.93 -8.24 15.26
CA ILE A 70 3.53 -7.84 15.25
C ILE A 70 2.73 -8.56 14.15
N ASP A 71 3.41 -9.05 13.11
CA ASP A 71 2.78 -9.63 11.93
C ASP A 71 3.19 -11.11 11.74
N LEU A 72 2.43 -11.99 12.40
CA LEU A 72 2.50 -13.44 12.27
C LEU A 72 1.19 -14.01 11.70
N GLY A 73 1.28 -15.17 11.08
CA GLY A 73 0.13 -15.84 10.48
C GLY A 73 0.04 -17.32 10.84
N GLN A 74 -1.11 -17.91 10.55
CA GLN A 74 -1.39 -19.34 10.75
C GLN A 74 -2.21 -19.88 9.58
N LYS A 75 -2.02 -21.16 9.25
CA LYS A 75 -2.85 -21.89 8.29
C LYS A 75 -4.19 -22.21 8.94
N VAL A 76 -5.27 -21.62 8.45
CA VAL A 76 -6.62 -21.88 8.97
C VAL A 76 -7.54 -22.42 7.89
N PHE A 77 -8.49 -23.27 8.29
CA PHE A 77 -9.52 -23.74 7.39
C PHE A 77 -10.58 -22.66 7.15
N SER A 78 -10.82 -22.31 5.89
CA SER A 78 -11.88 -21.37 5.53
C SER A 78 -13.11 -22.10 5.06
N LYS A 79 -14.20 -22.03 5.85
CA LYS A 79 -15.51 -22.56 5.41
C LYS A 79 -15.96 -21.94 4.08
N LYS A 80 -15.71 -20.64 3.89
CA LYS A 80 -16.08 -19.91 2.65
C LYS A 80 -15.32 -20.41 1.41
N ARG A 81 -14.03 -20.72 1.55
CA ARG A 81 -13.18 -21.18 0.43
C ARG A 81 -13.09 -22.71 0.32
N ARG A 82 -13.62 -23.44 1.31
CA ARG A 82 -13.47 -24.90 1.48
C ARG A 82 -12.02 -25.37 1.35
N LYS A 83 -11.07 -24.55 1.78
CA LYS A 83 -9.64 -24.86 1.77
C LYS A 83 -8.90 -24.19 2.92
N TYR A 84 -7.77 -24.78 3.28
CA TYR A 84 -6.81 -24.17 4.18
C TYR A 84 -6.08 -23.04 3.46
N HIS A 85 -5.84 -21.94 4.17
CA HIS A 85 -5.01 -20.85 3.65
C HIS A 85 -4.36 -20.08 4.82
N PRO A 86 -3.20 -19.43 4.58
CA PRO A 86 -2.59 -18.56 5.57
C PRO A 86 -3.49 -17.35 5.84
N VAL A 87 -3.62 -17.00 7.12
CA VAL A 87 -4.23 -15.73 7.58
C VAL A 87 -3.30 -15.05 8.57
N HIS A 88 -3.29 -13.72 8.57
CA HIS A 88 -2.64 -12.94 9.62
C HIS A 88 -3.43 -13.10 10.93
N LEU A 89 -2.72 -13.37 12.02
CA LEU A 89 -3.33 -13.60 13.33
C LEU A 89 -3.69 -12.27 14.02
N ASN A 90 -2.78 -11.30 13.99
CA ASN A 90 -3.04 -9.96 14.50
C ASN A 90 -3.70 -9.12 13.40
N LYS A 91 -4.93 -8.65 13.63
CA LYS A 91 -5.66 -7.80 12.69
C LYS A 91 -5.11 -6.38 12.70
N ASN A 92 -5.32 -5.66 11.61
CA ASN A 92 -4.88 -4.26 11.47
C ASN A 92 -5.36 -3.37 12.63
N ASP A 93 -6.60 -3.54 13.07
CA ASP A 93 -7.15 -2.74 14.18
C ASP A 93 -6.54 -3.11 15.53
N GLU A 94 -6.17 -4.37 15.75
CA GLU A 94 -5.47 -4.82 16.97
C GLU A 94 -4.05 -4.26 17.02
N ILE A 95 -3.37 -4.21 15.88
CA ILE A 95 -2.03 -3.61 15.76
C ILE A 95 -2.09 -2.10 15.98
N LYS A 96 -3.06 -1.40 15.38
CA LYS A 96 -3.27 0.04 15.65
C LYS A 96 -3.56 0.30 17.13
N ALA A 97 -4.47 -0.47 17.72
CA ALA A 97 -4.79 -0.35 19.13
C ALA A 97 -3.59 -0.69 20.03
N HIS A 98 -2.75 -1.65 19.63
CA HIS A 98 -1.52 -1.98 20.33
C HIS A 98 -0.58 -0.77 20.41
N PHE A 99 -0.32 -0.09 19.30
CA PHE A 99 0.56 1.09 19.30
C PHE A 99 -0.08 2.31 19.96
N GLU A 100 -1.39 2.51 19.81
CA GLU A 100 -2.08 3.57 20.54
C GLU A 100 -1.98 3.36 22.06
N ARG A 101 -2.10 2.12 22.55
CA ARG A 101 -1.87 1.82 23.98
C ARG A 101 -0.45 2.14 24.43
N LEU A 102 0.54 1.75 23.63
CA LEU A 102 1.95 2.09 23.92
C LEU A 102 2.15 3.61 23.97
N ARG A 103 1.48 4.37 23.09
CA ARG A 103 1.46 5.84 23.12
C ARG A 103 0.95 6.40 24.44
N TRP A 104 -0.03 5.75 25.06
CA TRP A 104 -0.58 6.12 26.37
C TRP A 104 0.20 5.57 27.56
N GLY A 105 1.36 4.93 27.34
CA GLY A 105 2.13 4.28 28.40
C GLY A 105 1.46 3.03 28.96
N ILE A 106 0.49 2.47 28.24
CA ILE A 106 -0.22 1.25 28.61
C ILE A 106 0.50 0.05 27.97
N GLY A 107 0.65 -1.05 28.73
CA GLY A 107 1.33 -2.26 28.26
C GLY A 107 0.78 -2.86 26.96
N SER A 108 1.66 -3.59 26.26
CA SER A 108 1.39 -4.31 25.01
C SER A 108 0.40 -5.47 25.19
N TRP A 109 -0.53 -5.63 24.24
CA TRP A 109 -1.65 -6.58 24.33
C TRP A 109 -1.91 -7.38 23.05
N LEU A 110 -0.92 -7.54 22.16
CA LEU A 110 -1.13 -8.41 20.99
C LEU A 110 -1.46 -9.83 21.45
N ASN A 111 -2.61 -10.35 21.00
CA ASN A 111 -3.12 -11.66 21.39
C ASN A 111 -2.19 -12.79 20.91
N HIS A 112 -1.56 -12.58 19.75
CA HIS A 112 -0.69 -13.55 19.14
C HIS A 112 0.74 -13.04 19.14
N LYS A 113 1.65 -13.88 19.64
CA LYS A 113 3.09 -13.62 19.76
C LYS A 113 3.85 -14.90 19.48
N TRP A 114 5.11 -14.75 19.10
CA TRP A 114 6.05 -15.88 19.03
C TRP A 114 6.33 -16.42 20.44
N THR A 115 6.02 -17.69 20.67
CA THR A 115 6.31 -18.44 21.90
C THR A 115 6.99 -19.76 21.57
N SER A 116 7.63 -20.40 22.55
CA SER A 116 8.26 -21.71 22.34
C SER A 116 7.23 -22.75 21.89
N ASP A 117 6.00 -22.72 22.42
CA ASP A 117 4.93 -23.65 22.05
C ASP A 117 4.48 -23.48 20.59
N VAL A 118 4.38 -22.23 20.13
CA VAL A 118 4.07 -21.92 18.71
C VAL A 118 5.14 -22.51 17.79
N ILE A 119 6.41 -22.37 18.16
CA ILE A 119 7.53 -22.94 17.38
C ILE A 119 7.54 -24.47 17.45
N ALA A 120 7.33 -25.05 18.63
CA ALA A 120 7.30 -26.50 18.80
C ALA A 120 6.16 -27.13 17.99
N SER A 121 4.94 -26.63 18.12
CA SER A 121 3.76 -27.11 17.36
C SER A 121 3.95 -26.93 15.85
N HIS A 122 4.65 -25.87 15.44
CA HIS A 122 5.08 -25.71 14.06
C HIS A 122 6.06 -26.81 13.62
N CYS A 123 7.17 -27.01 14.33
CA CYS A 123 8.21 -27.93 13.89
C CYS A 123 7.72 -29.38 13.83
N VAL A 124 6.84 -29.81 14.75
CA VAL A 124 6.26 -31.17 14.74
C VAL A 124 5.12 -31.36 13.74
N GLY A 125 4.68 -30.29 13.07
CA GLY A 125 3.70 -30.35 11.99
C GLY A 125 2.22 -30.32 12.42
N GLU A 126 1.92 -30.21 13.71
CA GLU A 126 0.56 -30.05 14.24
C GLU A 126 -0.12 -28.81 13.68
N GLU A 127 0.58 -27.67 13.73
CA GLU A 127 0.11 -26.41 13.18
C GLU A 127 1.07 -25.87 12.12
N THR A 128 0.59 -24.98 11.26
CA THR A 128 1.45 -24.32 10.26
C THR A 128 1.41 -22.82 10.50
N TYR A 129 2.54 -22.27 10.89
CA TYR A 129 2.72 -20.87 11.19
C TYR A 129 3.49 -20.19 10.07
N TYR A 130 3.23 -18.90 9.94
CA TYR A 130 3.80 -18.03 8.93
C TYR A 130 4.35 -16.77 9.59
N PHE A 131 5.39 -16.19 9.00
CA PHE A 131 5.97 -14.93 9.41
C PHE A 131 5.87 -13.90 8.29
N ALA A 132 5.80 -12.62 8.65
CA ALA A 132 6.19 -11.53 7.76
C ALA A 132 7.62 -11.07 8.11
N GLY A 133 8.32 -10.47 7.14
CA GLY A 133 9.68 -9.95 7.35
C GLY A 133 9.73 -8.82 8.39
N ALA A 134 10.92 -8.55 8.93
CA ALA A 134 11.12 -7.51 9.95
C ALA A 134 11.07 -6.10 9.34
N SER A 135 10.11 -5.28 9.76
CA SER A 135 9.99 -3.88 9.35
C SER A 135 10.65 -2.90 10.33
N GLU A 136 11.00 -3.39 11.52
CA GLU A 136 11.54 -2.60 12.61
C GLU A 136 12.97 -2.11 12.29
N SER A 137 13.24 -0.83 12.53
CA SER A 137 14.55 -0.22 12.20
C SER A 137 15.71 -0.74 13.04
N TYR A 138 15.44 -1.22 14.26
CA TYR A 138 16.47 -1.79 15.16
C TYR A 138 16.83 -3.24 14.82
N LYS A 139 16.11 -3.87 13.90
CA LYS A 139 16.44 -5.20 13.35
C LYS A 139 17.12 -4.99 12.02
N PRO A 140 18.45 -5.10 11.90
CA PRO A 140 19.15 -4.88 10.63
C PRO A 140 18.80 -5.93 9.58
N TYR A 141 18.43 -7.14 10.00
CA TYR A 141 18.11 -8.26 9.12
C TYR A 141 16.62 -8.57 9.04
N SER A 142 16.20 -9.16 7.91
CA SER A 142 14.89 -9.79 7.73
C SER A 142 15.03 -11.16 7.12
N LEU A 143 14.37 -12.18 7.67
CA LEU A 143 14.25 -13.49 7.03
C LEU A 143 13.38 -13.35 5.78
N VAL A 144 13.80 -13.96 4.68
CA VAL A 144 13.09 -13.97 3.39
C VAL A 144 13.01 -15.41 2.89
N MET A 145 11.91 -15.77 2.24
CA MET A 145 11.67 -17.11 1.70
C MET A 145 11.59 -17.06 0.18
N ILE A 146 12.25 -18.00 -0.49
CA ILE A 146 12.08 -18.36 -1.90
C ILE A 146 11.12 -19.56 -1.92
N ASP A 147 9.91 -19.34 -2.41
CA ASP A 147 8.87 -20.36 -2.54
C ASP A 147 8.87 -20.92 -3.96
N VAL A 148 9.29 -22.15 -4.13
CA VAL A 148 9.37 -22.82 -5.43
C VAL A 148 8.12 -23.66 -5.60
N ASP A 149 7.19 -23.17 -6.42
CA ASP A 149 5.90 -23.81 -6.67
C ASP A 149 6.01 -24.82 -7.81
N CYS A 150 5.30 -25.93 -7.68
CA CYS A 150 5.14 -27.00 -8.69
C CYS A 150 3.70 -27.52 -8.67
N HIS A 151 2.71 -26.63 -8.82
CA HIS A 151 1.30 -26.97 -8.64
C HIS A 151 0.68 -27.58 -9.90
N ASN A 152 0.97 -26.99 -11.06
CA ASN A 152 0.42 -27.41 -12.35
C ASN A 152 1.39 -28.29 -13.15
N TYR A 153 2.69 -28.02 -13.01
CA TYR A 153 3.80 -28.80 -13.58
C TYR A 153 5.04 -28.66 -12.68
N GLY A 154 6.09 -29.42 -12.98
CA GLY A 154 7.30 -29.50 -12.15
C GLY A 154 7.29 -30.70 -11.21
N SER A 155 8.45 -31.00 -10.64
CA SER A 155 8.67 -32.11 -9.70
C SER A 155 9.40 -31.65 -8.45
N LEU A 156 9.29 -32.45 -7.38
CA LEU A 156 10.04 -32.19 -6.14
C LEU A 156 11.55 -32.20 -6.39
N ASP A 157 12.03 -33.15 -7.19
CA ASP A 157 13.44 -33.22 -7.55
C ASP A 157 13.86 -31.98 -8.34
N GLY A 158 13.05 -31.50 -9.29
CA GLY A 158 13.28 -30.24 -10.00
C GLY A 158 13.37 -29.03 -9.06
N ALA A 159 12.45 -28.92 -8.10
CA ALA A 159 12.45 -27.85 -7.11
C ALA A 159 13.69 -27.88 -6.20
N LEU A 160 14.10 -29.07 -5.75
CA LEU A 160 15.29 -29.24 -4.91
C LEU A 160 16.58 -29.02 -5.72
N SER A 161 16.65 -29.49 -6.96
CA SER A 161 17.79 -29.21 -7.85
C SER A 161 17.94 -27.72 -8.15
N PHE A 162 16.84 -26.99 -8.32
CA PHE A 162 16.87 -25.54 -8.47
C PHE A 162 17.42 -24.84 -7.21
N LEU A 163 16.94 -25.21 -6.02
CA LEU A 163 17.43 -24.64 -4.76
C LEU A 163 18.88 -25.01 -4.46
N GLU A 164 19.31 -26.23 -4.81
CA GLU A 164 20.69 -26.68 -4.75
C GLU A 164 21.59 -25.86 -5.68
N HIS A 165 21.17 -25.67 -6.93
CA HIS A 165 21.90 -24.82 -7.88
C HIS A 165 22.04 -23.38 -7.38
N LEU A 166 20.98 -22.81 -6.80
CA LEU A 166 21.07 -21.49 -6.17
C LEU A 166 22.10 -21.48 -5.03
N ARG A 167 22.17 -22.54 -4.22
CA ARG A 167 23.13 -22.68 -3.12
C ARG A 167 24.57 -22.75 -3.61
N GLU A 168 24.81 -23.53 -4.67
CA GLU A 168 26.16 -23.80 -5.18
C GLU A 168 26.74 -22.61 -5.98
N GLU A 169 25.92 -21.99 -6.84
CA GLU A 169 26.41 -21.00 -7.81
C GLU A 169 26.29 -19.55 -7.33
N TYR A 170 25.29 -19.25 -6.50
CA TYR A 170 24.94 -17.85 -6.19
C TYR A 170 24.94 -17.53 -4.70
N PHE A 171 24.44 -18.46 -3.87
CA PHE A 171 24.09 -18.22 -2.48
C PHE A 171 24.70 -19.30 -1.57
N LEU A 172 26.01 -19.21 -1.36
CA LEU A 172 26.72 -20.14 -0.50
C LEU A 172 26.04 -20.21 0.87
N ASN A 173 25.77 -21.44 1.33
CA ASN A 173 25.03 -21.77 2.56
C ASN A 173 23.53 -21.45 2.54
N LEU A 174 22.88 -21.34 1.38
CA LEU A 174 21.43 -21.18 1.33
C LEU A 174 20.75 -22.36 2.02
N TYR A 175 20.06 -22.09 3.14
CA TYR A 175 19.21 -23.08 3.79
C TYR A 175 17.98 -23.35 2.93
N PHE A 176 17.64 -24.62 2.73
CA PHE A 176 16.38 -25.00 2.09
C PHE A 176 15.80 -26.33 2.62
N GLU A 177 14.51 -26.53 2.37
CA GLU A 177 13.76 -27.73 2.74
C GLU A 177 12.62 -28.04 1.74
N PRO A 178 12.18 -29.31 1.61
CA PRO A 178 10.99 -29.68 0.85
C PRO A 178 9.72 -28.98 1.38
N SER A 179 8.80 -28.64 0.48
CA SER A 179 7.48 -28.15 0.88
C SER A 179 6.66 -29.30 1.51
N THR A 180 5.93 -29.03 2.59
CA THR A 180 5.27 -30.10 3.36
C THR A 180 3.96 -30.63 2.76
N ASN A 181 3.45 -30.05 1.67
CA ASN A 181 2.12 -30.42 1.11
C ASN A 181 2.12 -30.51 -0.42
N GLY A 182 3.28 -30.63 -1.07
CA GLY A 182 3.34 -30.63 -2.52
C GLY A 182 4.73 -30.94 -3.05
N ASN A 183 4.88 -30.75 -4.35
CA ASN A 183 6.11 -31.01 -5.09
C ASN A 183 7.07 -29.80 -5.09
N GLY A 184 6.81 -28.79 -4.25
CA GLY A 184 7.64 -27.58 -4.18
C GLY A 184 8.77 -27.68 -3.16
N GLY A 185 9.55 -26.60 -3.05
CA GLY A 185 10.62 -26.42 -2.07
C GLY A 185 10.67 -25.00 -1.52
N HIS A 186 11.25 -24.81 -0.34
CA HIS A 186 11.44 -23.48 0.25
C HIS A 186 12.91 -23.22 0.53
N GLY A 187 13.46 -22.14 -0.03
CA GLY A 187 14.76 -21.60 0.33
C GLY A 187 14.64 -20.41 1.29
N TYR A 188 15.61 -20.21 2.18
CA TYR A 188 15.59 -19.15 3.19
C TYR A 188 16.94 -18.46 3.29
N PHE A 189 16.93 -17.13 3.29
CA PHE A 189 18.13 -16.32 3.49
C PHE A 189 17.83 -15.11 4.38
N LEU A 190 18.88 -14.49 4.92
CA LEU A 190 18.78 -13.24 5.66
C LEU A 190 19.02 -12.07 4.71
N LEU A 191 18.08 -11.14 4.66
CA LEU A 191 18.24 -9.86 3.99
C LEU A 191 18.82 -8.84 4.97
N ASP A 192 20.05 -8.39 4.74
CA ASP A 192 20.57 -7.16 5.34
C ASP A 192 19.86 -5.97 4.70
N LYS A 193 19.11 -5.22 5.51
CA LYS A 193 18.27 -4.12 5.03
C LYS A 193 19.07 -2.88 4.66
N GLU A 194 20.31 -2.72 5.12
CA GLU A 194 21.12 -1.50 4.90
C GLU A 194 20.31 -0.23 5.20
N GLU A 195 19.59 -0.21 6.33
CA GLU A 195 18.66 0.85 6.75
C GLU A 195 17.49 1.16 5.78
N THR A 196 17.31 0.36 4.72
CA THR A 196 16.23 0.53 3.75
C THR A 196 14.89 0.23 4.39
N SER A 197 13.92 1.12 4.17
CA SER A 197 12.55 0.94 4.67
C SER A 197 11.84 -0.24 3.98
N ALA A 198 10.76 -0.74 4.59
CA ALA A 198 9.91 -1.76 3.99
C ALA A 198 9.41 -1.38 2.58
N GLN A 199 9.14 -0.08 2.35
CA GLN A 199 8.72 0.42 1.03
C GLN A 199 9.84 0.33 -0.02
N GLY A 200 11.10 0.55 0.39
CA GLY A 200 12.25 0.42 -0.51
C GLY A 200 12.68 -1.03 -0.76
N ILE A 201 12.47 -1.92 0.22
CA ILE A 201 12.82 -3.36 0.11
C ILE A 201 11.89 -4.10 -0.86
N LYS A 202 10.58 -3.80 -0.83
CA LYS A 202 9.58 -4.55 -1.61
C LYS A 202 9.85 -4.55 -3.12
N PRO A 203 10.13 -3.42 -3.79
CA PRO A 203 10.49 -3.42 -5.20
C PRO A 203 11.73 -4.25 -5.51
N VAL A 204 12.77 -4.16 -4.67
CA VAL A 204 14.00 -4.95 -4.85
C VAL A 204 13.69 -6.45 -4.79
N LEU A 205 12.91 -6.90 -3.81
CA LEU A 205 12.56 -8.31 -3.69
C LEU A 205 11.61 -8.80 -4.80
N LYS A 206 10.55 -8.04 -5.13
CA LYS A 206 9.49 -8.50 -6.04
C LYS A 206 9.75 -8.19 -7.51
N GLN A 207 10.39 -7.07 -7.82
CA GLN A 207 10.59 -6.63 -9.20
C GLN A 207 12.01 -6.94 -9.69
N GLN A 208 13.02 -6.97 -8.83
CA GLN A 208 14.38 -7.34 -9.24
C GLN A 208 14.65 -8.82 -8.95
N PHE A 209 14.70 -9.19 -7.68
CA PHE A 209 15.17 -10.49 -7.26
C PHE A 209 14.27 -11.64 -7.72
N GLN A 210 12.94 -11.53 -7.54
CA GLN A 210 12.01 -12.56 -8.00
C GLN A 210 12.06 -12.76 -9.51
N GLN A 211 12.24 -11.70 -10.30
CA GLN A 211 12.32 -11.84 -11.77
C GLN A 211 13.60 -12.58 -12.17
N TRP A 212 14.72 -12.24 -11.54
CA TRP A 212 15.99 -12.91 -11.73
C TRP A 212 15.91 -14.39 -11.33
N LEU A 213 15.27 -14.73 -10.20
CA LEU A 213 15.02 -16.12 -9.81
C LEU A 213 14.23 -16.89 -10.88
N ASN A 214 13.19 -16.27 -11.44
CA ASN A 214 12.37 -16.90 -12.47
C ASN A 214 13.10 -17.08 -13.80
N GLN A 215 14.13 -16.28 -14.10
CA GLN A 215 14.99 -16.54 -15.26
C GLN A 215 15.83 -17.80 -15.05
N ILE A 216 16.46 -17.94 -13.89
CA ILE A 216 17.27 -19.13 -13.58
C ILE A 216 16.38 -20.37 -13.52
N ALA A 217 15.20 -20.25 -12.90
CA ALA A 217 14.24 -21.34 -12.77
C ALA A 217 13.74 -21.89 -14.11
N ALA A 218 13.88 -21.15 -15.22
CA ALA A 218 13.44 -21.58 -16.54
C ALA A 218 14.19 -22.82 -17.07
N ASP A 219 15.41 -23.08 -16.57
CA ASP A 219 16.22 -24.25 -16.92
C ASP A 219 15.93 -25.47 -16.02
N PHE A 220 14.94 -25.38 -15.11
CA PHE A 220 14.60 -26.40 -14.13
C PHE A 220 13.16 -26.88 -14.31
N ASP A 221 12.87 -28.09 -13.82
CA ASP A 221 11.52 -28.68 -13.82
C ASP A 221 10.68 -28.11 -12.67
N VAL A 222 10.39 -26.80 -12.74
CA VAL A 222 9.63 -26.04 -11.73
C VAL A 222 8.65 -25.07 -12.40
N GLU A 223 7.55 -24.76 -11.72
CA GLU A 223 6.55 -23.84 -12.28
C GLU A 223 6.96 -22.38 -12.13
N LEU A 224 7.31 -21.97 -10.90
CA LEU A 224 7.65 -20.60 -10.58
C LEU A 224 8.45 -20.52 -9.27
N ALA A 225 9.33 -19.53 -9.16
CA ALA A 225 9.91 -19.08 -7.89
C ALA A 225 9.28 -17.75 -7.45
N GLU A 226 8.63 -17.75 -6.27
CA GLU A 226 8.06 -16.56 -5.64
C GLU A 226 8.83 -16.13 -4.39
N VAL A 227 9.12 -14.84 -4.24
CA VAL A 227 9.71 -14.31 -2.99
C VAL A 227 8.61 -13.97 -1.98
N LYS A 228 8.68 -14.55 -0.77
CA LYS A 228 7.74 -14.32 0.34
C LYS A 228 8.48 -13.86 1.60
N GLY A 229 7.74 -13.49 2.64
CA GLY A 229 8.31 -12.92 3.87
C GLY A 229 8.58 -11.43 3.75
N LEU A 230 7.78 -10.70 2.96
CA LEU A 230 7.94 -9.24 2.83
C LEU A 230 7.52 -8.54 4.12
N PRO A 231 8.24 -7.50 4.57
CA PRO A 231 7.91 -6.79 5.80
C PRO A 231 6.58 -6.02 5.68
N PRO A 232 5.85 -5.82 6.80
CA PRO A 232 4.71 -4.91 6.81
C PRO A 232 5.15 -3.46 6.57
N GLU A 233 4.26 -2.65 6.00
CA GLU A 233 4.47 -1.21 5.83
C GLU A 233 3.80 -0.47 6.99
N LEU A 234 4.60 0.34 7.71
CA LEU A 234 4.14 1.17 8.81
C LEU A 234 4.38 2.64 8.47
N THR A 235 3.34 3.46 8.58
CA THR A 235 3.47 4.92 8.47
C THR A 235 3.31 5.52 9.85
N TRP A 236 4.38 6.12 10.36
CA TRP A 236 4.41 6.76 11.67
C TRP A 236 4.02 8.24 11.57
N GLY A 237 3.37 8.74 12.61
CA GLY A 237 3.11 10.16 12.83
C GLY A 237 4.29 10.86 13.49
N THR A 238 4.06 12.10 13.92
CA THR A 238 5.07 12.90 14.62
C THR A 238 5.23 12.49 16.08
N ASN A 239 4.17 11.92 16.67
CA ASN A 239 4.17 11.47 18.05
C ASN A 239 4.69 10.04 18.18
N GLN A 240 5.28 9.74 19.34
CA GLN A 240 5.76 8.41 19.65
C GLN A 240 4.62 7.38 19.62
N TYR A 241 4.88 6.24 18.98
CA TYR A 241 3.90 5.16 18.75
C TYR A 241 2.63 5.58 18.00
N GLU A 242 2.60 6.77 17.39
CA GLU A 242 1.47 7.19 16.58
C GLU A 242 1.51 6.49 15.23
N LEU A 243 0.90 5.30 15.15
CA LEU A 243 0.80 4.56 13.90
C LEU A 243 -0.36 5.11 13.05
N LYS A 244 -0.04 5.92 12.02
CA LYS A 244 -1.04 6.48 11.10
C LYS A 244 -1.63 5.43 10.17
N SER A 245 -0.78 4.57 9.62
CA SER A 245 -1.19 3.55 8.66
C SER A 245 -0.41 2.25 8.88
N TYR A 246 -1.09 1.13 8.61
CA TYR A 246 -0.53 -0.21 8.69
C TYR A 246 -1.05 -1.04 7.52
N LYS A 247 -0.13 -1.70 6.84
CA LYS A 247 -0.41 -2.68 5.80
C LYS A 247 0.44 -3.92 6.06
N SER A 248 -0.22 -5.06 6.23
CA SER A 248 0.46 -6.33 6.52
C SER A 248 1.50 -6.69 5.47
N GLY A 249 2.51 -7.43 5.90
CA GLY A 249 3.53 -8.02 5.06
C GLY A 249 2.99 -9.17 4.22
N VAL A 250 3.89 -9.81 3.46
CA VAL A 250 3.56 -11.05 2.75
C VAL A 250 4.05 -12.22 3.59
N LEU A 251 3.11 -13.06 4.01
CA LEU A 251 3.39 -14.24 4.83
C LEU A 251 4.27 -15.25 4.08
N ALA A 252 5.36 -15.66 4.71
CA ALA A 252 6.18 -16.83 4.37
C ALA A 252 6.00 -17.89 5.45
N LYS A 253 6.14 -19.17 5.07
CA LYS A 253 6.02 -20.27 6.02
C LYS A 253 7.28 -20.31 6.90
N VAL A 254 7.13 -20.47 8.22
CA VAL A 254 8.27 -20.72 9.10
C VAL A 254 9.00 -22.01 8.64
N PRO A 255 10.34 -22.08 8.69
CA PRO A 255 11.07 -23.31 8.38
C PRO A 255 10.70 -24.43 9.36
N ARG A 256 10.42 -25.63 8.86
CA ARG A 256 10.17 -26.81 9.71
C ARG A 256 11.43 -27.23 10.45
N GLY A 257 12.59 -27.14 9.80
CA GLY A 257 13.89 -27.43 10.41
C GLY A 257 14.41 -26.36 11.39
N LEU A 258 13.59 -25.39 11.80
CA LEU A 258 14.00 -24.31 12.71
C LEU A 258 14.59 -24.82 14.04
N VAL A 259 14.16 -26.00 14.53
CA VAL A 259 14.71 -26.61 15.75
C VAL A 259 15.85 -27.58 15.42
N ASP A 260 15.62 -28.54 14.53
CA ASP A 260 16.57 -29.65 14.30
C ASP A 260 17.76 -29.28 13.40
N ARG A 261 17.60 -28.26 12.54
CA ARG A 261 18.63 -27.72 11.64
C ARG A 261 18.90 -26.25 11.97
N PHE A 262 18.77 -25.87 13.24
CA PHE A 262 18.87 -24.47 13.67
C PHE A 262 20.20 -23.82 13.28
N ASP A 263 21.32 -24.50 13.51
CA ASP A 263 22.65 -23.94 13.20
C ASP A 263 22.84 -23.72 11.69
N GLU A 264 22.28 -24.59 10.85
CA GLU A 264 22.31 -24.41 9.40
C GLU A 264 21.46 -23.20 8.97
N LEU A 265 20.23 -23.10 9.47
CA LEU A 265 19.32 -21.99 9.16
C LEU A 265 19.86 -20.65 9.69
N ARG A 266 20.43 -20.62 10.89
CA ARG A 266 21.01 -19.41 11.50
C ARG A 266 22.22 -18.91 10.74
N ASN A 267 23.01 -19.83 10.16
CA ASN A 267 24.17 -19.53 9.34
C ASN A 267 23.85 -19.53 7.83
N THR A 268 22.57 -19.36 7.46
CA THR A 268 22.17 -19.26 6.06
C THR A 268 22.79 -18.04 5.37
N THR A 269 22.76 -18.02 4.04
CA THR A 269 23.24 -16.90 3.23
C THR A 269 22.66 -15.56 3.69
N VAL A 270 23.52 -14.54 3.72
CA VAL A 270 23.14 -13.14 3.94
C VAL A 270 23.25 -12.39 2.62
N LEU A 271 22.18 -11.74 2.18
CA LEU A 271 22.15 -10.89 1.00
C LEU A 271 21.86 -9.45 1.42
N THR A 272 22.55 -8.48 0.84
CA THR A 272 22.25 -7.07 1.09
C THR A 272 21.30 -6.50 0.04
N VAL A 273 20.52 -5.47 0.41
CA VAL A 273 19.65 -4.77 -0.54
C VAL A 273 20.44 -4.27 -1.76
N SER A 274 21.64 -3.73 -1.54
CA SER A 274 22.54 -3.28 -2.62
C SER A 274 23.03 -4.42 -3.51
N ALA A 275 23.35 -5.59 -2.94
CA ALA A 275 23.72 -6.77 -3.74
C ALA A 275 22.56 -7.21 -4.64
N LEU A 276 21.34 -7.26 -4.12
CA LEU A 276 20.15 -7.63 -4.89
C LEU A 276 19.84 -6.62 -6.02
N ARG A 277 20.10 -5.32 -5.82
CA ARG A 277 19.94 -4.29 -6.86
C ARG A 277 20.93 -4.45 -8.02
N LYS A 278 22.10 -5.06 -7.77
CA LYS A 278 23.14 -5.29 -8.77
C LYS A 278 22.89 -6.56 -9.60
N LEU A 279 21.91 -7.38 -9.24
CA LEU A 279 21.53 -8.52 -10.06
C LEU A 279 21.17 -8.05 -11.48
N PRO A 280 21.44 -8.85 -12.52
CA PRO A 280 21.07 -8.51 -13.87
C PRO A 280 19.60 -8.08 -13.94
N VAL A 281 19.36 -6.89 -14.51
CA VAL A 281 18.00 -6.43 -14.76
C VAL A 281 17.42 -7.37 -15.80
N VAL A 282 16.52 -8.22 -15.32
CA VAL A 282 15.64 -8.99 -16.17
C VAL A 282 14.81 -7.97 -16.92
N GLN A 283 15.21 -7.68 -18.16
CA GLN A 283 14.24 -7.20 -19.11
C GLN A 283 13.29 -8.37 -19.25
N ASN A 284 12.21 -8.38 -18.46
CA ASN A 284 11.00 -9.01 -18.92
C ASN A 284 10.89 -8.52 -20.35
N PRO A 285 10.84 -9.40 -21.37
CA PRO A 285 10.40 -8.93 -22.65
C PRO A 285 9.15 -8.15 -22.30
N LYS A 286 9.18 -6.81 -22.50
CA LYS A 286 7.94 -6.01 -22.47
C LYS A 286 6.99 -6.95 -23.17
N LYS A 287 5.91 -7.37 -22.52
CA LYS A 287 4.92 -8.23 -23.16
C LYS A 287 4.49 -7.44 -24.39
N THR A 288 5.24 -7.58 -25.48
CA THR A 288 4.92 -7.24 -26.84
C THR A 288 3.76 -8.16 -26.98
N ALA A 289 2.58 -7.58 -26.75
CA ALA A 289 1.33 -8.29 -26.63
C ALA A 289 1.41 -9.40 -27.64
N ALA A 290 1.56 -10.65 -27.14
CA ALA A 290 1.90 -11.76 -28.00
C ALA A 290 0.92 -11.65 -29.17
N ALA A 291 1.44 -11.60 -30.40
CA ALA A 291 0.62 -11.54 -31.58
C ALA A 291 -0.30 -12.75 -31.48
N ASN A 292 -1.51 -12.51 -30.98
CA ASN A 292 -2.46 -13.56 -30.71
C ASN A 292 -2.71 -14.19 -32.06
N GLN A 293 -2.21 -15.41 -32.23
CA GLN A 293 -2.66 -16.28 -33.30
C GLN A 293 -4.19 -16.24 -33.26
N LEU A 294 -4.74 -15.87 -34.40
CA LEU A 294 -6.13 -15.57 -34.65
C LEU A 294 -7.06 -16.71 -34.18
N SER A 295 -7.47 -16.67 -32.93
CA SER A 295 -8.81 -17.13 -32.55
C SER A 295 -9.64 -15.87 -32.31
N SER A 296 -10.49 -15.58 -33.28
CA SER A 296 -11.40 -14.45 -33.37
C SER A 296 -12.28 -14.28 -32.12
N ALA A 297 -11.83 -13.47 -31.16
CA ALA A 297 -12.70 -12.80 -30.21
C ALA A 297 -12.09 -11.42 -29.92
N VAL A 298 -12.64 -10.40 -30.59
CA VAL A 298 -12.27 -8.99 -30.49
C VAL A 298 -12.35 -8.56 -29.02
N THR A 299 -11.24 -8.63 -28.30
CA THR A 299 -11.13 -8.10 -26.94
C THR A 299 -10.45 -6.74 -27.07
N GLY A 300 -11.24 -5.67 -27.05
CA GLY A 300 -10.72 -4.30 -27.18
C GLY A 300 -9.72 -3.99 -26.09
N SER A 301 -8.52 -3.57 -26.48
CA SER A 301 -7.53 -2.99 -25.57
C SER A 301 -8.12 -1.71 -24.97
N PHE A 302 -8.15 -1.59 -23.64
CA PHE A 302 -8.49 -0.34 -22.95
C PHE A 302 -7.17 0.37 -22.63
N SER A 303 -6.86 1.48 -23.29
CA SER A 303 -5.79 2.40 -22.88
C SER A 303 -6.39 3.65 -22.26
N GLY A 304 -5.69 4.34 -21.35
CA GLY A 304 -6.20 5.62 -20.80
C GLY A 304 -6.12 6.77 -21.81
N HIS A 305 -5.44 6.56 -22.94
CA HIS A 305 -5.26 7.51 -24.04
C HIS A 305 -6.54 7.83 -24.85
N HIS A 306 -7.72 7.42 -24.36
CA HIS A 306 -9.01 7.75 -24.99
C HIS A 306 -9.55 9.13 -24.57
N PHE A 307 -8.95 9.76 -23.56
CA PHE A 307 -9.35 11.07 -23.06
C PHE A 307 -8.37 12.14 -23.53
N SER A 308 -8.90 13.19 -24.16
CA SER A 308 -8.06 14.36 -24.51
C SER A 308 -7.70 15.16 -23.26
N GLU A 309 -6.70 16.03 -23.38
CA GLU A 309 -6.33 16.97 -22.31
C GLU A 309 -7.51 17.83 -21.85
N GLU A 310 -8.45 18.15 -22.75
CA GLU A 310 -9.69 18.86 -22.42
C GLU A 310 -10.59 18.05 -21.46
N HIS A 311 -10.71 16.74 -21.69
CA HIS A 311 -11.49 15.88 -20.79
C HIS A 311 -10.87 15.86 -19.39
N LEU A 312 -9.54 15.72 -19.32
CA LEU A 312 -8.78 15.67 -18.08
C LEU A 312 -8.78 17.01 -17.35
N ALA A 313 -8.67 18.13 -18.08
CA ALA A 313 -8.85 19.48 -17.54
C ALA A 313 -10.26 19.67 -16.97
N GLY A 314 -11.26 19.04 -17.57
CA GLY A 314 -12.64 19.03 -17.08
C GLY A 314 -12.83 18.41 -15.68
N LEU A 315 -11.88 17.58 -15.21
CA LEU A 315 -11.90 16.98 -13.87
C LEU A 315 -11.35 17.91 -12.78
N LYS A 316 -10.57 18.94 -13.14
CA LYS A 316 -9.97 19.87 -12.18
C LYS A 316 -11.03 20.82 -11.61
N GLU A 317 -10.71 21.49 -10.51
CA GLU A 317 -11.60 22.51 -9.93
C GLU A 317 -11.94 23.59 -10.96
N GLY A 318 -13.23 23.90 -11.11
CA GLY A 318 -13.75 24.79 -12.16
C GLY A 318 -13.94 24.14 -13.54
N GLY A 319 -13.39 22.94 -13.77
CA GLY A 319 -13.56 22.18 -15.00
C GLY A 319 -15.00 21.73 -15.23
N ARG A 320 -15.37 21.44 -16.50
CA ARG A 320 -16.76 21.15 -16.90
C ARG A 320 -17.42 20.01 -16.09
N TYR A 321 -16.72 18.89 -15.91
CA TYR A 321 -17.24 17.74 -15.16
C TYR A 321 -17.33 18.05 -13.68
N HIS A 322 -16.33 18.76 -13.14
CA HIS A 322 -16.31 19.18 -11.74
C HIS A 322 -17.48 20.12 -11.42
N THR A 323 -17.74 21.10 -12.27
CA THR A 323 -18.83 22.06 -12.11
C THR A 323 -20.20 21.38 -12.14
N VAL A 324 -20.44 20.50 -13.12
CA VAL A 324 -21.68 19.72 -13.17
C VAL A 324 -21.79 18.77 -11.97
N ALA A 325 -20.70 18.10 -11.58
CA ALA A 325 -20.67 17.21 -10.42
C ALA A 325 -21.06 17.93 -9.12
N LYS A 326 -20.58 19.17 -8.92
CA LYS A 326 -20.90 19.99 -7.74
C LYS A 326 -22.40 20.29 -7.66
N VAL A 327 -23.02 20.63 -8.78
CA VAL A 327 -24.47 20.87 -8.86
C VAL A 327 -25.27 19.59 -8.56
N LEU A 328 -24.86 18.46 -9.15
CA LEU A 328 -25.60 17.18 -9.04
C LEU A 328 -25.53 16.54 -7.65
N LEU A 329 -24.42 16.73 -6.93
CA LEU A 329 -24.29 16.24 -5.56
C LEU A 329 -25.00 17.14 -4.55
N SER A 330 -25.09 18.46 -4.80
CA SER A 330 -25.60 19.43 -3.82
C SER A 330 -24.84 19.33 -2.48
N ASP A 331 -25.27 20.04 -1.43
CA ASP A 331 -24.66 19.95 -0.09
C ASP A 331 -24.96 18.60 0.63
N ASP A 332 -25.53 17.62 -0.08
CA ASP A 332 -25.87 16.32 0.49
C ASP A 332 -24.62 15.45 0.64
N GLU A 333 -24.20 15.20 1.88
CA GLU A 333 -23.16 14.21 2.16
C GLU A 333 -23.63 12.80 1.80
N MET A 334 -23.27 12.33 0.60
CA MET A 334 -23.55 10.96 0.18
C MET A 334 -22.52 9.99 0.77
N THR A 335 -23.00 9.00 1.53
CA THR A 335 -22.16 7.93 2.09
C THR A 335 -22.58 6.56 1.56
N THR A 336 -21.60 5.71 1.28
CA THR A 336 -21.87 4.31 0.93
C THR A 336 -22.24 3.50 2.17
N ARG A 337 -22.81 2.29 1.99
CA ARG A 337 -23.05 1.34 3.09
C ARG A 337 -21.78 0.97 3.89
N SER A 338 -20.60 1.10 3.30
CA SER A 338 -19.31 0.92 4.00
C SER A 338 -18.74 2.21 4.59
N ARG A 339 -19.54 3.26 4.70
CA ARG A 339 -19.16 4.58 5.22
C ARG A 339 -18.08 5.29 4.40
N ALA A 340 -17.75 4.80 3.20
CA ALA A 340 -16.92 5.55 2.28
C ALA A 340 -17.72 6.77 1.80
N LYS A 341 -17.20 7.98 2.04
CA LYS A 341 -17.75 9.23 1.51
C LYS A 341 -17.59 9.26 -0.01
N VAL A 342 -18.62 9.75 -0.70
CA VAL A 342 -18.62 10.09 -2.12
C VAL A 342 -18.26 11.58 -2.25
N THR A 343 -17.33 11.92 -3.13
CA THR A 343 -16.89 13.32 -3.33
C THR A 343 -17.31 13.85 -4.70
N VAL A 344 -17.20 15.18 -4.88
CA VAL A 344 -17.37 15.85 -6.18
C VAL A 344 -16.44 15.24 -7.24
N GLN A 345 -15.19 14.94 -6.87
CA GLN A 345 -14.24 14.26 -7.76
C GLN A 345 -14.76 12.90 -8.23
N ASP A 346 -15.34 12.09 -7.34
CA ASP A 346 -15.86 10.77 -7.71
C ASP A 346 -17.00 10.90 -8.74
N MET A 347 -17.89 11.88 -8.57
CA MET A 347 -18.96 12.19 -9.54
C MET A 347 -18.38 12.72 -10.86
N ALA A 348 -17.41 13.62 -10.82
CA ALA A 348 -16.77 14.19 -12.01
C ALA A 348 -16.12 13.09 -12.88
N ILE A 349 -15.42 12.14 -12.27
CA ILE A 349 -14.85 10.98 -12.97
C ILE A 349 -15.96 10.14 -13.60
N VAL A 350 -17.07 9.89 -12.89
CA VAL A 350 -18.22 9.17 -13.44
C VAL A 350 -18.84 9.89 -14.63
N LEU A 351 -18.94 11.22 -14.60
CA LEU A 351 -19.48 12.02 -15.69
C LEU A 351 -18.57 11.95 -16.93
N MET A 352 -17.26 12.13 -16.77
CA MET A 352 -16.30 12.02 -17.87
C MET A 352 -16.34 10.63 -18.52
N LEU A 353 -16.23 9.58 -17.71
CA LEU A 353 -16.27 8.20 -18.21
C LEU A 353 -17.64 7.87 -18.86
N GLY A 354 -18.72 8.36 -18.28
CA GLY A 354 -20.08 8.09 -18.75
C GLY A 354 -20.41 8.80 -20.06
N GLU A 355 -19.90 10.03 -20.28
CA GLU A 355 -19.97 10.70 -21.56
C GLU A 355 -19.25 9.87 -22.63
N PHE A 356 -18.01 9.47 -22.35
CA PHE A 356 -17.23 8.62 -23.25
C PHE A 356 -17.96 7.32 -23.58
N PHE A 357 -18.49 6.61 -22.59
CA PHE A 357 -19.20 5.35 -22.85
C PHE A 357 -20.56 5.54 -23.53
N THR A 358 -21.24 6.67 -23.31
CA THR A 358 -22.48 7.01 -24.03
C THR A 358 -22.19 7.23 -25.51
N ASN A 359 -21.08 7.89 -25.85
CA ASN A 359 -20.64 8.10 -27.22
C ASN A 359 -19.99 6.86 -27.86
N ASN A 360 -19.53 5.92 -27.04
CA ASN A 360 -18.79 4.72 -27.46
C ASN A 360 -19.38 3.44 -26.85
N MET A 361 -20.71 3.27 -26.96
CA MET A 361 -21.41 2.10 -26.44
C MET A 361 -20.93 0.81 -27.11
N ASN A 362 -21.04 -0.32 -26.39
CA ASN A 362 -20.86 -1.63 -27.00
C ASN A 362 -21.89 -1.83 -28.12
N LEU A 363 -21.60 -2.69 -29.10
CA LEU A 363 -22.53 -3.00 -30.20
C LEU A 363 -23.89 -3.51 -29.71
N ASP A 364 -23.92 -4.19 -28.56
CA ASP A 364 -25.15 -4.71 -27.93
C ASP A 364 -25.85 -3.68 -27.02
N GLY A 365 -25.31 -2.47 -26.92
CA GLY A 365 -25.76 -1.38 -26.07
C GLY A 365 -25.47 -1.57 -24.58
N SER A 366 -24.68 -2.58 -24.20
CA SER A 366 -24.34 -2.80 -22.79
C SER A 366 -23.30 -1.81 -22.27
N MET A 367 -23.40 -1.53 -20.97
CA MET A 367 -22.37 -0.79 -20.22
C MET A 367 -21.88 -1.62 -19.02
N PRO A 368 -21.01 -2.62 -19.24
CA PRO A 368 -20.56 -3.51 -18.17
C PRO A 368 -19.74 -2.74 -17.12
N THR A 369 -20.02 -2.96 -15.84
CA THR A 369 -19.24 -2.38 -14.73
C THR A 369 -17.75 -2.75 -14.80
N ALA A 370 -17.42 -3.89 -15.40
CA ALA A 370 -16.03 -4.28 -15.65
C ALA A 370 -15.29 -3.29 -16.58
N ARG A 371 -15.98 -2.74 -17.60
CA ARG A 371 -15.42 -1.75 -18.52
C ARG A 371 -15.14 -0.42 -17.81
N TRP A 372 -16.06 0.01 -16.94
CA TRP A 372 -15.88 1.17 -16.07
C TRP A 372 -14.66 1.02 -15.16
N LYS A 373 -14.56 -0.12 -14.45
CA LYS A 373 -13.43 -0.41 -13.57
C LYS A 373 -12.10 -0.43 -14.33
N ALA A 374 -12.07 -1.07 -15.50
CA ALA A 374 -10.86 -1.15 -16.32
C ALA A 374 -10.38 0.24 -16.72
N MET A 375 -11.26 1.06 -17.30
CA MET A 375 -10.90 2.42 -17.74
C MET A 375 -10.48 3.32 -16.57
N TRP A 376 -11.19 3.22 -15.44
CA TRP A 376 -10.83 3.94 -14.23
C TRP A 376 -9.43 3.56 -13.74
N ASN A 377 -9.11 2.26 -13.71
CA ASN A 377 -7.79 1.79 -13.31
C ASN A 377 -6.69 2.26 -14.27
N CYS A 378 -6.94 2.28 -15.58
CA CYS A 378 -5.99 2.81 -16.56
C CYS A 378 -5.64 4.28 -16.26
N LEU A 379 -6.63 5.12 -15.95
CA LEU A 379 -6.41 6.52 -15.58
C LEU A 379 -5.56 6.66 -14.29
N ILE A 380 -5.70 5.74 -13.34
CA ILE A 380 -4.85 5.72 -12.12
C ILE A 380 -3.42 5.30 -12.46
N GLU A 381 -3.28 4.24 -13.27
CA GLU A 381 -1.97 3.71 -13.67
C GLU A 381 -1.17 4.73 -14.50
N GLU A 382 -1.85 5.55 -15.30
CA GLU A 382 -1.26 6.66 -16.06
C GLU A 382 -1.03 7.91 -15.19
N GLY A 383 -1.53 7.94 -13.95
CA GLY A 383 -1.36 9.06 -13.02
C GLY A 383 -2.29 10.25 -13.27
N GLU A 384 -3.30 10.09 -14.12
CA GLU A 384 -4.27 11.14 -14.47
C GLU A 384 -5.30 11.39 -13.37
N ILE A 385 -5.60 10.37 -12.57
CA ILE A 385 -6.43 10.48 -11.37
C ILE A 385 -5.80 9.73 -10.21
N ASP A 386 -6.01 10.21 -8.98
CA ASP A 386 -5.50 9.60 -7.75
C ASP A 386 -6.56 8.81 -6.98
N ARG A 387 -7.81 8.83 -7.45
CA ARG A 387 -8.97 8.20 -6.80
C ARG A 387 -9.09 6.74 -7.22
N ALA A 388 -8.87 5.81 -6.30
CA ALA A 388 -9.07 4.39 -6.54
C ALA A 388 -10.54 4.01 -6.83
N TRP A 389 -10.75 3.06 -7.76
CA TRP A 389 -12.07 2.51 -8.05
C TRP A 389 -12.74 1.90 -6.81
N ASP A 390 -13.96 2.33 -6.53
CA ASP A 390 -14.83 1.72 -5.52
C ASP A 390 -16.22 1.45 -6.12
N HIS A 391 -16.54 0.16 -6.29
CA HIS A 391 -17.83 -0.29 -6.85
C HIS A 391 -19.06 0.23 -6.08
N LYS A 392 -18.93 0.51 -4.78
CA LYS A 392 -20.04 1.03 -3.95
C LYS A 392 -20.25 2.52 -4.20
N ARG A 393 -19.16 3.30 -4.33
CA ARG A 393 -19.27 4.72 -4.72
C ARG A 393 -19.87 4.84 -6.10
N PHE A 394 -19.36 4.08 -7.06
CA PHE A 394 -19.89 4.04 -8.42
C PHE A 394 -21.39 3.71 -8.44
N LYS A 395 -21.81 2.68 -7.70
CA LYS A 395 -23.23 2.33 -7.59
C LYS A 395 -24.07 3.49 -7.05
N VAL A 396 -23.65 4.10 -5.95
CA VAL A 396 -24.37 5.24 -5.33
C VAL A 396 -24.48 6.42 -6.30
N LEU A 397 -23.41 6.75 -7.01
CA LEU A 397 -23.39 7.81 -8.02
C LEU A 397 -24.32 7.52 -9.19
N ARG A 398 -24.27 6.30 -9.74
CA ARG A 398 -25.16 5.86 -10.81
C ARG A 398 -26.63 5.88 -10.37
N ASP A 399 -26.92 5.36 -9.18
CA ASP A 399 -28.28 5.33 -8.64
C ASP A 399 -28.80 6.77 -8.39
N ARG A 400 -27.93 7.71 -7.98
CA ARG A 400 -28.26 9.15 -7.90
C ARG A 400 -28.59 9.74 -9.26
N LEU A 401 -27.74 9.54 -10.29
CA LEU A 401 -28.02 10.01 -11.64
C LEU A 401 -29.33 9.43 -12.18
N SER A 402 -29.61 8.16 -11.89
CA SER A 402 -30.89 7.53 -12.21
C SER A 402 -32.06 8.19 -11.50
N SER A 403 -31.95 8.51 -10.20
CA SER A 403 -33.03 9.16 -9.44
C SER A 403 -33.35 10.57 -9.92
N LEU A 404 -32.39 11.24 -10.55
CA LEU A 404 -32.54 12.56 -11.17
C LEU A 404 -33.09 12.47 -12.60
N GLY A 405 -33.37 11.27 -13.13
CA GLY A 405 -33.79 11.09 -14.53
C GLY A 405 -32.67 11.30 -15.55
N LEU A 406 -31.41 11.40 -15.10
CA LEU A 406 -30.26 11.72 -15.94
C LEU A 406 -29.63 10.50 -16.62
N ILE A 407 -30.10 9.30 -16.28
CA ILE A 407 -29.78 8.04 -16.96
C ILE A 407 -31.03 7.53 -17.68
N LYS A 408 -30.88 7.17 -18.95
CA LYS A 408 -31.88 6.44 -19.73
C LYS A 408 -31.58 4.95 -19.67
N TRP A 409 -32.41 4.19 -18.96
CA TRP A 409 -32.33 2.73 -18.94
C TRP A 409 -33.00 2.15 -20.20
N GLU A 410 -32.26 1.30 -20.91
CA GLU A 410 -32.80 0.47 -22.01
C GLU A 410 -33.12 -0.95 -21.50
N ASP A 411 -32.31 -1.44 -20.56
CA ASP A 411 -32.50 -2.70 -19.84
C ASP A 411 -31.85 -2.58 -18.45
N ASP A 412 -32.64 -2.57 -17.38
CA ASP A 412 -32.16 -2.54 -16.01
C ASP A 412 -31.90 -3.93 -15.42
N THR A 413 -32.15 -5.00 -16.19
CA THR A 413 -31.98 -6.38 -15.76
C THR A 413 -30.51 -6.79 -15.78
N TYR A 414 -29.88 -6.68 -14.61
CA TYR A 414 -28.54 -7.24 -14.39
C TYR A 414 -28.64 -8.67 -13.87
N THR A 415 -27.99 -9.61 -14.55
CA THR A 415 -27.84 -10.99 -14.08
C THR A 415 -26.37 -11.40 -14.07
N ILE A 416 -25.93 -11.99 -12.96
CA ILE A 416 -24.58 -12.56 -12.85
C ILE A 416 -24.59 -13.89 -13.59
N GLY A 417 -23.54 -14.28 -14.31
CA GLY A 417 -23.48 -15.61 -14.92
C GLY A 417 -23.47 -16.71 -13.86
N TRP A 418 -24.16 -17.82 -14.11
CA TRP A 418 -24.22 -18.97 -13.20
C TRP A 418 -24.01 -20.29 -13.95
N LYS A 419 -23.63 -21.34 -13.23
CA LYS A 419 -23.62 -22.70 -13.78
C LYS A 419 -24.93 -23.40 -13.45
N THR A 420 -25.53 -24.09 -14.42
CA THR A 420 -26.71 -24.94 -14.20
C THR A 420 -26.34 -26.15 -13.34
N SER A 421 -27.35 -26.88 -12.85
CA SER A 421 -27.13 -28.17 -12.16
C SER A 421 -26.42 -29.21 -13.03
N ALA A 422 -26.51 -29.08 -14.36
CA ALA A 422 -25.79 -29.90 -15.33
C ALA A 422 -24.33 -29.43 -15.60
N GLY A 423 -23.89 -28.34 -14.97
CA GLY A 423 -22.53 -27.79 -15.12
C GLY A 423 -22.36 -26.81 -16.29
N GLU A 424 -23.39 -26.58 -17.10
CA GLU A 424 -23.36 -25.63 -18.22
C GLU A 424 -23.33 -24.20 -17.70
N TYR A 425 -22.46 -23.36 -18.26
CA TYR A 425 -22.37 -21.95 -17.88
C TYR A 425 -23.38 -21.11 -18.67
N VAL A 426 -24.32 -20.49 -17.96
CA VAL A 426 -25.22 -19.47 -18.49
C VAL A 426 -24.55 -18.10 -18.34
N PRO A 427 -24.27 -17.39 -19.44
CA PRO A 427 -23.64 -16.08 -19.37
C PRO A 427 -24.58 -15.08 -18.66
N GLY A 428 -23.97 -14.21 -17.85
CA GLY A 428 -24.70 -13.11 -17.23
C GLY A 428 -25.13 -12.06 -18.25
N ARG A 429 -26.10 -11.24 -17.88
CA ARG A 429 -26.55 -10.08 -18.63
C ARG A 429 -26.09 -8.80 -17.95
N ALA A 430 -25.40 -7.95 -18.70
CA ALA A 430 -25.10 -6.59 -18.25
C ALA A 430 -26.30 -5.68 -18.51
N ALA A 431 -26.55 -4.74 -17.59
CA ALA A 431 -27.55 -3.72 -17.81
C ALA A 431 -27.17 -2.81 -18.98
N LYS A 432 -28.19 -2.29 -19.68
CA LYS A 432 -28.09 -1.38 -20.81
C LYS A 432 -28.68 -0.05 -20.42
N TRP A 433 -27.85 0.98 -20.41
CA TRP A 433 -28.25 2.33 -20.08
C TRP A 433 -27.28 3.30 -20.71
N LYS A 434 -27.65 4.58 -20.75
CA LYS A 434 -26.79 5.69 -21.20
C LYS A 434 -27.16 6.98 -20.50
N PHE A 435 -26.29 7.99 -20.58
CA PHE A 435 -26.66 9.31 -20.14
C PHE A 435 -27.81 9.86 -20.99
N SER A 436 -28.74 10.54 -20.31
CA SER A 436 -29.86 11.22 -20.96
C SER A 436 -29.35 12.34 -21.87
N ALA A 437 -30.15 12.71 -22.87
CA ALA A 437 -29.82 13.87 -23.73
C ALA A 437 -29.66 15.16 -22.90
N GLU A 438 -30.47 15.32 -21.84
CA GLU A 438 -30.36 16.45 -20.92
C GLU A 438 -29.00 16.50 -20.22
N LEU A 439 -28.51 15.37 -19.71
CA LEU A 439 -27.20 15.33 -19.06
C LEU A 439 -26.07 15.60 -20.06
N MET A 440 -26.14 15.02 -21.26
CA MET A 440 -25.15 15.25 -22.30
C MET A 440 -25.11 16.72 -22.73
N ASP A 441 -26.27 17.38 -22.83
CA ASP A 441 -26.38 18.81 -23.12
C ASP A 441 -25.74 19.64 -22.00
N LYS A 442 -26.05 19.36 -20.72
CA LYS A 442 -25.40 20.03 -19.58
C LYS A 442 -23.87 19.89 -19.60
N LEU A 443 -23.36 18.73 -19.97
CA LEU A 443 -21.92 18.49 -20.09
C LEU A 443 -21.30 19.31 -21.24
N ALA A 444 -22.01 19.47 -22.36
CA ALA A 444 -21.57 20.28 -23.49
C ALA A 444 -21.65 21.79 -23.21
N THR A 445 -22.78 22.29 -22.68
CA THR A 445 -23.03 23.73 -22.46
C THR A 445 -22.21 24.33 -21.32
N SER A 446 -21.80 23.52 -20.34
CA SER A 446 -20.98 24.00 -19.21
C SER A 446 -19.62 24.58 -19.63
N VAL A 447 -19.19 24.33 -20.87
CA VAL A 447 -18.03 24.97 -21.51
C VAL A 447 -18.27 26.48 -21.68
N ASP A 448 -19.47 26.90 -22.08
CA ASP A 448 -19.77 28.30 -22.40
C ASP A 448 -19.93 29.18 -21.15
N LEU A 449 -20.52 28.62 -20.08
CA LEU A 449 -20.68 29.34 -18.81
C LEU A 449 -19.38 29.46 -18.03
N ALA A 450 -18.50 28.45 -18.08
CA ALA A 450 -17.18 28.53 -17.46
C ALA A 450 -16.27 29.53 -18.19
N ILE A 451 -16.33 29.58 -19.52
CA ILE A 451 -15.61 30.59 -20.31
C ILE A 451 -16.16 32.00 -19.99
N ALA A 452 -17.49 32.17 -19.95
CA ALA A 452 -18.10 33.46 -19.63
C ALA A 452 -17.82 33.93 -18.18
N SER A 453 -17.76 33.01 -17.20
CA SER A 453 -17.43 33.38 -15.81
C SER A 453 -15.96 33.76 -15.64
N VAL A 454 -15.04 33.10 -16.35
CA VAL A 454 -13.61 33.47 -16.36
C VAL A 454 -13.42 34.86 -16.97
N PHE A 455 -14.15 35.21 -18.04
CA PHE A 455 -14.11 36.57 -18.61
C PHE A 455 -14.84 37.65 -17.78
N GLU A 456 -15.76 37.27 -16.87
CA GLU A 456 -16.42 38.19 -15.92
C GLU A 456 -15.57 38.42 -14.66
N GLU A 457 -14.85 37.40 -14.16
CA GLU A 457 -13.92 37.55 -13.03
C GLU A 457 -12.70 38.40 -13.41
N GLU A 458 -12.18 38.28 -14.64
CA GLU A 458 -11.09 39.13 -15.14
C GLU A 458 -11.50 40.61 -15.27
N LYS A 459 -12.81 40.89 -15.43
CA LYS A 459 -13.34 42.27 -15.45
C LYS A 459 -13.67 42.83 -14.07
N LYS A 460 -13.69 42.00 -13.02
CA LYS A 460 -14.11 42.39 -11.66
C LYS A 460 -12.99 42.53 -10.65
N HIS A 461 -11.71 42.52 -11.07
CA HIS A 461 -10.60 42.78 -10.16
C HIS A 461 -9.86 44.11 -10.41
N PRO A 462 -10.50 45.28 -10.19
CA PRO A 462 -9.77 46.55 -10.03
C PRO A 462 -9.07 46.66 -8.66
N LEU A 463 -9.29 45.71 -7.75
CA LEU A 463 -8.81 45.80 -6.37
C LEU A 463 -7.32 45.49 -6.20
N TRP A 464 -6.70 44.70 -7.08
CA TRP A 464 -5.29 44.37 -6.91
C TRP A 464 -4.40 45.56 -7.28
N GLU A 465 -4.75 46.35 -8.30
CA GLU A 465 -4.04 47.61 -8.60
C GLU A 465 -4.15 48.61 -7.45
N GLN A 466 -5.30 48.66 -6.79
CA GLN A 466 -5.55 49.56 -5.67
C GLN A 466 -4.89 49.08 -4.37
N GLU A 467 -4.88 47.78 -4.09
CA GLU A 467 -4.11 47.19 -2.98
C GLU A 467 -2.59 47.30 -3.23
N LEU A 468 -2.13 47.15 -4.47
CA LEU A 468 -0.72 47.32 -4.83
C LEU A 468 -0.29 48.78 -4.71
N LEU A 469 -1.15 49.73 -5.10
CA LEU A 469 -0.90 51.16 -4.86
C LEU A 469 -0.89 51.48 -3.36
N ASN A 470 -1.87 50.99 -2.60
CA ASN A 470 -1.94 51.20 -1.15
C ASN A 470 -0.73 50.60 -0.43
N TRP A 471 -0.31 49.40 -0.83
CA TRP A 471 0.90 48.75 -0.32
C TRP A 471 2.15 49.55 -0.67
N ARG A 472 2.30 49.99 -1.92
CA ARG A 472 3.43 50.82 -2.38
C ARG A 472 3.50 52.16 -1.65
N SER A 473 2.36 52.78 -1.36
CA SER A 473 2.24 54.03 -0.60
C SER A 473 2.43 53.85 0.90
N SER A 474 2.28 52.61 1.41
CA SER A 474 2.51 52.28 2.83
C SER A 474 3.98 52.00 3.18
N LEU A 475 4.85 51.85 2.17
CA LEU A 475 6.28 51.65 2.40
C LEU A 475 6.92 52.97 2.88
N PRO A 476 7.56 52.98 4.07
CA PRO A 476 8.19 54.19 4.58
C PRO A 476 9.36 54.59 3.67
N VAL A 477 9.28 55.78 3.09
CA VAL A 477 10.39 56.40 2.35
C VAL A 477 11.41 56.87 3.38
N LEU A 478 12.46 56.06 3.58
CA LEU A 478 13.61 56.47 4.37
C LEU A 478 14.40 57.53 3.58
N PRO A 479 14.80 58.65 4.21
CA PRO A 479 15.62 59.65 3.55
C PRO A 479 17.00 59.07 3.26
N ASP A 480 17.50 59.40 2.07
CA ASP A 480 18.84 59.09 1.56
C ASP A 480 19.88 59.03 2.68
N ASN A 481 20.39 57.82 2.95
CA ASN A 481 21.82 57.58 3.15
C ASN A 481 22.13 56.09 3.33
N GLN A 482 23.03 55.62 2.46
CA GLN A 482 23.79 54.37 2.51
C GLN A 482 23.00 53.07 2.28
N THR A 483 23.21 52.53 1.09
CA THR A 483 22.78 51.22 0.62
C THR A 483 23.37 50.10 1.51
N ILE A 484 22.70 49.77 2.61
CA ILE A 484 22.86 48.48 3.26
C ILE A 484 22.14 47.48 2.35
N ARG A 485 22.92 46.67 1.62
CA ARG A 485 22.38 45.53 0.88
C ARG A 485 21.73 44.57 1.89
N PRO A 486 20.48 44.13 1.71
CA PRO A 486 19.94 43.06 2.53
C PRO A 486 20.79 41.81 2.27
N THR A 487 21.55 41.40 3.29
CA THR A 487 22.28 40.14 3.23
C THR A 487 21.24 39.06 3.50
N LEU A 488 20.90 38.31 2.46
CA LEU A 488 20.08 37.11 2.56
C LEU A 488 20.83 36.14 3.49
N VAL A 489 20.43 36.04 4.76
CA VAL A 489 20.93 35.00 5.65
C VAL A 489 20.22 33.70 5.26
N LEU A 490 20.76 33.05 4.24
CA LEU A 490 20.47 31.65 3.98
C LEU A 490 20.96 30.86 5.20
N ARG A 491 20.03 30.23 5.92
CA ARG A 491 20.39 29.15 6.82
C ARG A 491 21.12 28.11 5.96
N GLN A 492 22.41 27.93 6.21
CA GLN A 492 23.18 26.91 5.51
C GLN A 492 22.51 25.54 5.73
N PRO A 493 22.33 24.72 4.68
CA PRO A 493 22.01 23.33 4.87
C PRO A 493 23.16 22.70 5.68
N ILE A 494 22.80 21.98 6.74
CA ILE A 494 23.74 21.13 7.47
C ILE A 494 24.13 20.03 6.49
N TYR A 495 25.33 20.13 5.91
CA TYR A 495 25.92 19.04 5.14
C TYR A 495 26.36 17.96 6.14
N LEU A 496 25.85 16.74 5.95
CA LEU A 496 26.16 15.54 6.74
C LEU A 496 27.47 14.85 6.30
N TYR A 497 28.40 15.59 5.68
CA TYR A 497 29.67 15.04 5.21
C TYR A 497 30.84 15.77 5.85
N SER A 498 31.88 15.01 6.19
CA SER A 498 33.13 15.60 6.67
C SER A 498 33.81 16.37 5.52
N PRO A 499 34.57 17.44 5.80
CA PRO A 499 35.33 18.18 4.78
C PRO A 499 36.24 17.28 3.93
N ASP A 500 36.69 16.15 4.47
CA ASP A 500 37.56 15.21 3.78
C ASP A 500 36.79 14.40 2.71
N GLU A 501 35.51 14.08 2.97
CA GLU A 501 34.64 13.31 2.04
C GLU A 501 34.23 14.11 0.80
N LEU A 502 34.21 15.44 0.87
CA LEU A 502 33.91 16.31 -0.27
C LEU A 502 35.06 16.39 -1.29
N THR A 503 36.29 16.12 -0.87
CA THR A 503 37.47 16.21 -1.74
C THR A 503 37.48 15.12 -2.82
N ASP A 504 36.94 13.95 -2.49
CA ASP A 504 36.80 12.82 -3.42
C ASP A 504 35.74 13.06 -4.51
N PHE A 505 34.76 13.93 -4.25
CA PHE A 505 33.69 14.26 -5.21
C PHE A 505 34.06 15.41 -6.16
N VAL A 506 34.95 16.32 -5.76
CA VAL A 506 35.29 17.52 -6.55
C VAL A 506 36.41 17.24 -7.57
N THR A 507 37.30 16.28 -7.27
CA THR A 507 38.47 15.99 -8.10
C THR A 507 38.13 15.51 -9.53
N PRO A 508 37.08 14.68 -9.77
CA PRO A 508 36.72 14.26 -11.13
C PRO A 508 36.07 15.37 -11.97
N ILE A 509 35.40 16.34 -11.34
CA ILE A 509 34.65 17.39 -12.04
C ILE A 509 35.57 18.50 -12.56
N MET A 510 36.67 18.79 -11.86
CA MET A 510 37.64 19.79 -12.34
C MET A 510 38.57 19.26 -13.44
N GLN A 511 38.77 17.95 -13.56
CA GLN A 511 39.56 17.35 -14.64
C GLN A 511 38.80 17.21 -15.98
N LEU A 512 37.48 17.42 -15.98
CA LEU A 512 36.66 17.48 -17.20
C LEU A 512 36.49 18.92 -17.73
N ALA A 513 36.97 19.92 -16.99
CA ALA A 513 36.87 21.34 -17.34
C ALA A 513 38.22 22.01 -17.63
N ALA A 514 39.29 21.22 -17.76
CA ALA A 514 40.60 21.61 -18.27
C ALA A 514 40.94 20.71 -19.47
#